data_AF-A0AAJ5A5X2-F1
#
_entry.id   AF-A0AAJ5A5X2-F1
#
_cell.length_a   1.000
_cell.length_b   1.000
_cell.length_c   1.000
_cell.angle_alpha   90.00
_cell.angle_beta   90.00
_cell.angle_gamma   90.00
#
_symmetry.space_group_name_H-M   'P 1'
#
loop_
_entity.id
_entity.type
_entity.pdbx_description
1 polymer ?
#
loop_
_entity_poly.entity_id
_entity_poly.type
_entity_poly.pdbx_seq_one_letter_code
_entity_poly.pdbx_strand_id
1 'polypeptide(L)' 'MQQEIYQWGHAQHPTLVFFHGLGSTGLAFGELANYLPAHHIVSFDLPGHGMHQP' A
#
# COMPACT_ATOMS: atom_id res chain seq x y z
N MET A 1 8.46 14.53 7.22
CA MET A 1 7.28 13.71 6.84
C MET A 1 7.78 12.28 6.70
N GLN A 2 7.39 11.39 7.61
CA GLN A 2 7.69 9.96 7.51
C GLN A 2 6.48 9.30 6.86
N GLN A 3 6.65 8.69 5.69
CA GLN A 3 5.57 7.94 5.05
C GLN A 3 5.61 6.50 5.53
N GLU A 4 4.46 6.00 5.99
CA GLU A 4 4.28 4.58 6.27
C GLU A 4 4.15 3.83 4.95
N ILE A 5 4.97 2.78 4.77
CA ILE A 5 5.00 1.93 3.58
C ILE A 5 4.45 0.56 3.97
N TYR A 6 3.35 0.18 3.34
CA TYR A 6 2.73 -1.14 3.47
C TYR A 6 3.26 -2.06 2.37
N GLN A 7 3.64 -3.28 2.75
CA GLN A 7 4.23 -4.25 1.84
C GLN A 7 3.66 -5.65 2.08
N TRP A 8 3.36 -6.36 1.00
CA TRP A 8 2.91 -7.75 1.01
C TRP A 8 3.60 -8.57 -0.09
N GLY A 9 3.74 -9.87 0.13
CA GLY A 9 4.40 -10.77 -0.81
C GLY A 9 5.93 -10.75 -0.68
N HIS A 10 6.62 -11.26 -1.71
CA HIS A 10 8.06 -11.48 -1.71
C HIS A 10 8.76 -10.52 -2.66
N ALA A 11 9.78 -9.78 -2.21
CA ALA A 11 10.41 -8.68 -2.94
C ALA A 11 11.05 -9.05 -4.30
N GLN A 12 11.27 -10.35 -4.53
CA GLN A 12 11.82 -10.92 -5.76
C GLN A 12 10.75 -11.10 -6.85
N HIS A 13 9.47 -11.02 -6.50
CA HIS A 13 8.37 -11.05 -7.47
C HIS A 13 8.20 -9.69 -8.15
N PRO A 14 7.54 -9.63 -9.34
CA PRO A 14 7.18 -8.37 -9.97
C PRO A 14 6.45 -7.44 -9.00
N THR A 15 6.91 -6.20 -8.91
CA THR A 15 6.36 -5.22 -7.98
C THR A 15 5.18 -4.47 -8.59
N LEU A 16 4.06 -4.43 -7.86
CA LEU A 16 2.90 -3.61 -8.13
C LEU A 16 2.82 -2.49 -7.10
N VAL A 17 2.60 -1.26 -7.56
CA VAL A 17 2.42 -0.09 -6.70
C VAL A 17 0.95 0.31 -6.68
N PHE A 18 0.33 0.27 -5.51
CA PHE A 18 -1.10 0.54 -5.33
C PHE A 18 -1.33 1.92 -4.72
N PHE A 19 -2.16 2.72 -5.40
CA PHE A 19 -2.58 4.05 -4.97
C PHE A 19 -4.04 4.00 -4.53
N HIS A 20 -4.31 4.46 -3.30
CA HIS A 20 -5.66 4.51 -2.78
C HIS A 20 -6.46 5.70 -3.33
N GLY A 21 -7.78 5.61 -3.24
CA GLY A 21 -8.70 6.70 -3.58
C GLY A 21 -8.97 7.66 -2.42
N LEU A 22 -9.83 8.65 -2.64
CA LEU A 22 -10.22 9.66 -1.64
C LEU A 22 -10.81 9.01 -0.38
N GLY A 23 -10.39 9.48 0.80
CA GLY A 23 -10.92 9.01 2.10
C GLY A 23 -10.45 7.61 2.51
N SER A 24 -9.45 7.06 1.82
CA SER A 24 -8.85 5.75 2.09
C SER A 24 -7.39 5.89 2.55
N THR A 25 -6.72 4.75 2.76
CA THR A 25 -5.31 4.64 3.17
C THR A 25 -4.63 3.53 2.37
N GLY A 26 -3.30 3.53 2.34
CA GLY A 26 -2.51 2.47 1.69
C GLY A 26 -2.74 1.08 2.31
N LEU A 27 -3.16 1.01 3.58
CA LEU A 27 -3.47 -0.24 4.26
C LEU A 27 -4.71 -0.96 3.68
N ALA A 28 -5.61 -0.23 3.01
CA ALA A 28 -6.86 -0.78 2.48
C ALA A 28 -6.67 -1.95 1.49
N PHE A 29 -5.47 -2.10 0.94
CA PHE A 29 -5.16 -3.15 -0.03
C PHE A 29 -4.77 -4.50 0.57
N GLY A 30 -4.66 -4.63 1.89
CA GLY A 30 -4.18 -5.86 2.52
C GLY A 30 -5.01 -7.10 2.18
N GLU A 31 -6.33 -6.96 2.07
CA GLU A 31 -7.19 -8.08 1.67
C GLU A 31 -6.97 -8.46 0.18
N LEU A 32 -6.92 -7.46 -0.71
CA LEU A 32 -6.67 -7.67 -2.13
C LEU A 32 -5.30 -8.34 -2.38
N ALA A 33 -4.29 -8.00 -1.57
CA ALA A 33 -2.95 -8.56 -1.68
C ALA A 33 -2.92 -10.10 -1.52
N ASN A 34 -3.84 -10.68 -0.74
CA ASN A 34 -3.94 -12.13 -0.57
C ASN A 34 -4.31 -12.86 -1.87
N TYR A 35 -4.91 -12.17 -2.83
CA TYR A 35 -5.31 -12.74 -4.14
C TYR A 35 -4.22 -12.59 -5.22
N LEU A 36 -3.06 -12.02 -4.88
CA LEU A 36 -1.97 -11.73 -5.81
C LEU A 36 -0.64 -12.39 -5.38
N PRO A 37 -0.59 -13.72 -5.18
CA PRO A 37 0.54 -14.40 -4.53
C PRO A 37 1.86 -14.35 -5.34
N ALA A 38 1.75 -14.13 -6.66
CA ALA A 38 2.90 -14.04 -7.57
C ALA A 38 3.49 -12.62 -7.68
N HIS A 39 3.05 -11.68 -6.83
CA HIS A 39 3.48 -10.28 -6.88
C HIS A 39 4.03 -9.81 -5.54
N HIS A 40 4.89 -8.81 -5.61
CA HIS A 40 5.25 -7.97 -4.47
C HIS A 40 4.37 -6.72 -4.53
N ILE A 41 3.65 -6.39 -3.47
CA ILE A 41 2.75 -5.24 -3.45
C ILE A 41 3.30 -4.20 -2.50
N VAL A 42 3.38 -2.97 -2.99
CA VAL A 42 3.77 -1.80 -2.21
C VAL A 42 2.63 -0.79 -2.25
N SER A 43 2.24 -0.27 -1.10
CA SER A 43 1.30 0.85 -0.98
C SER A 43 1.71 1.80 0.13
N PHE A 44 1.19 3.02 0.11
CA PHE A 44 1.49 4.07 1.07
C PHE A 44 0.36 5.09 1.11
N ASP A 45 0.29 5.85 2.19
CA ASP A 45 -0.66 6.94 2.31
C ASP A 45 -0.24 8.12 1.41
N LEU A 46 -1.17 8.56 0.57
CA LEU A 46 -1.03 9.79 -0.19
C LEU A 46 -1.02 11.00 0.76
N PRO A 47 -0.39 12.13 0.38
CA PRO A 47 -0.32 13.31 1.23
C PRO A 47 -1.70 13.74 1.79
N GLY A 48 -1.73 14.10 3.08
CA GLY A 48 -2.96 14.50 3.78
C GLY A 48 -3.90 13.35 4.17
N HIS A 49 -3.48 12.09 4.00
CA HIS A 49 -4.22 10.90 4.43
C HIS A 49 -3.44 10.12 5.51
N GLY A 50 -4.12 9.17 6.16
CA GLY A 50 -3.54 8.34 7.21
C GLY A 50 -3.28 9.07 8.52
N MET A 51 -2.32 8.56 9.30
CA MET A 51 -1.95 9.10 10.63
C MET A 51 -1.17 10.42 10.58
N HIS A 52 -0.90 10.93 9.37
CA HIS A 52 -0.12 12.14 9.15
C HIS A 52 -0.97 13.24 8.49
N GLN A 53 -2.22 13.37 8.97
CA GLN A 53 -2.97 14.61 8.84
C GLN A 53 -2.33 15.67 9.77
N PRO A 54 -2.21 16.94 9.33
CA PRO A 54 -1.73 18.01 10.22
C PRO A 54 -2.62 18.20 11.44
#